data_AF-A0A836QHJ4-F1
#
_entry.id   AF-A0A836QHJ4-F1
#
_cell.length_a   1.000
_cell.length_b   1.000
_cell.length_c   1.000
_cell.angle_alpha   90.00
_cell.angle_beta   90.00
_cell.angle_gamma   90.00
#
_symmetry.space_group_name_H-M   'P 1'
#
loop_
_entity.id
_entity.type
_entity.pdbx_description
1 polymer ?
#
loop_
_entity_poly.entity_id
_entity_poly.type
_entity_poly.pdbx_seq_one_letter_code
_entity_poly.pdbx_strand_id
1 'polypeptide(L)'
;MDVDFVQRRTEAAEAFLEHVKSFSPQWAEGITGVPAADIETAAIWYAEADRGAIYYTLGITEHICGVDNVQSLCNLALMSGHIGREGTGINPMRGQNNIQGAGDSGALPNNYPGFQPVDDEANQRKFEELYGRKIDPERGITKVTALEMCGDGIRAMLIDGENTLLSDPDRTHCEHALKSLDHLVVIDIFLTDTAALADVVLPATAFAETDGTCANTERRVQRLRAAVPPPGQARPDWWIICQLARRLGFEGFDFESAQEVFDELCSLSPIYAGLDWDRIDAGEYQWPVPEKGHPGTPILHQGEFPRGRGLFKLIEYRDPAENVSDDFPVWLTTGRRLQSYHTRTQTGRSQGFDYLLSE
;
A
#
# COMPACT_ATOMS: atom_id res chain seq x y z
N MET A 1 -1.63 -29.76 9.11
CA MET A 1 -2.76 -28.87 9.42
C MET A 1 -2.94 -28.81 10.92
N ASP A 2 -3.10 -27.61 11.48
CA ASP A 2 -3.47 -27.41 12.89
C ASP A 2 -5.00 -27.54 13.03
N VAL A 3 -5.48 -28.74 13.36
CA VAL A 3 -6.92 -29.07 13.43
C VAL A 3 -7.65 -28.18 14.44
N ASP A 4 -7.03 -27.96 15.59
CA ASP A 4 -7.58 -27.18 16.70
C ASP A 4 -7.75 -25.71 16.31
N PHE A 5 -6.73 -25.12 15.68
CA PHE A 5 -6.80 -23.75 15.17
C PHE A 5 -7.88 -23.63 14.09
N VAL A 6 -7.89 -24.53 13.11
CA VAL A 6 -8.86 -24.52 12.01
C VAL A 6 -10.29 -24.58 12.55
N GLN A 7 -10.60 -25.51 13.45
CA GLN A 7 -11.95 -25.67 14.00
C GLN A 7 -12.42 -24.47 14.83
N ARG A 8 -11.53 -23.84 15.60
CA ARG A 8 -11.89 -22.75 16.52
C ARG A 8 -11.87 -21.38 15.85
N ARG A 9 -10.93 -21.14 14.93
CA ARG A 9 -10.61 -19.79 14.44
C ARG A 9 -10.87 -19.57 12.95
N THR A 10 -11.28 -20.58 12.20
CA THR A 10 -11.49 -20.45 10.75
C THR A 10 -12.89 -20.91 10.31
N GLU A 11 -13.33 -20.55 9.12
CA GLU A 11 -14.60 -21.01 8.53
C GLU A 11 -14.39 -21.46 7.08
N ALA A 12 -15.37 -22.20 6.53
CA ALA A 12 -15.33 -22.83 5.21
C ALA A 12 -14.19 -23.87 5.01
N ALA A 13 -13.62 -24.41 6.09
CA ALA A 13 -12.52 -25.37 6.03
C ALA A 13 -12.88 -26.68 5.30
N GLU A 14 -14.08 -27.22 5.50
CA GLU A 14 -14.51 -28.47 4.83
C GLU A 14 -14.55 -28.31 3.30
N ALA A 15 -15.19 -27.24 2.82
CA ALA A 15 -15.24 -26.92 1.40
C ALA A 15 -13.84 -26.69 0.82
N PHE A 16 -12.97 -26.02 1.56
CA PHE A 16 -11.58 -25.81 1.16
C PHE A 16 -10.78 -27.11 1.09
N LEU A 17 -10.91 -28.00 2.07
CA LEU A 17 -10.23 -29.29 2.08
C LEU A 17 -10.69 -30.21 0.95
N GLU A 18 -11.95 -30.11 0.54
CA GLU A 18 -12.43 -30.83 -0.66
C GLU A 18 -11.86 -30.22 -1.94
N HIS A 19 -11.88 -28.89 -2.04
CA HIS A 19 -11.33 -28.13 -3.18
C HIS A 19 -9.86 -28.47 -3.45
N VAL A 20 -9.01 -28.45 -2.42
CA VAL A 20 -7.56 -28.67 -2.59
C VAL A 20 -7.19 -30.07 -3.07
N LYS A 21 -8.08 -31.08 -2.94
CA LYS A 21 -7.81 -32.44 -3.44
C LYS A 21 -7.63 -32.50 -4.95
N SER A 22 -8.18 -31.53 -5.68
CA SER A 22 -8.01 -31.44 -7.14
C SER A 22 -6.62 -30.95 -7.57
N PHE A 23 -5.82 -30.40 -6.65
CA PHE A 23 -4.51 -29.81 -6.91
C PHE A 23 -3.39 -30.68 -6.32
N SER A 24 -3.17 -31.86 -6.92
CA SER A 24 -2.09 -32.74 -6.46
C SER A 24 -0.70 -32.16 -6.75
N PRO A 25 0.35 -32.55 -6.00
CA PRO A 25 1.72 -32.18 -6.32
C PRO A 25 2.14 -32.57 -7.75
N GLN A 26 1.67 -33.71 -8.27
CA GLN A 26 1.97 -34.16 -9.64
C GLN A 26 1.28 -33.28 -10.69
N TRP A 27 0.07 -32.81 -10.41
CA TRP A 27 -0.60 -31.84 -11.26
C TRP A 27 0.17 -30.50 -11.26
N ALA A 28 0.60 -30.03 -10.08
CA ALA A 28 1.34 -28.78 -9.94
C ALA A 28 2.74 -28.84 -10.60
N GLU A 29 3.42 -29.98 -10.56
CA GLU A 29 4.69 -30.21 -11.27
C GLU A 29 4.55 -29.98 -12.78
N GLY A 30 3.44 -30.44 -13.37
CA GLY A 30 3.16 -30.26 -14.80
C GLY A 30 3.00 -28.80 -15.24
N ILE A 31 2.68 -27.89 -14.31
CA ILE A 31 2.48 -26.46 -14.57
C ILE A 31 3.71 -25.65 -14.17
N THR A 32 4.21 -25.89 -12.96
CA THR A 32 5.27 -25.07 -12.34
C THR A 32 6.67 -25.50 -12.77
N GLY A 33 6.83 -26.74 -13.23
CA GLY A 33 8.13 -27.36 -13.46
C GLY A 33 8.92 -27.67 -12.18
N VAL A 34 8.33 -27.46 -10.99
CA VAL A 34 8.93 -27.82 -9.70
C VAL A 34 8.59 -29.29 -9.40
N PRO A 35 9.58 -30.15 -9.06
CA PRO A 35 9.31 -31.56 -8.77
C PRO A 35 8.25 -31.74 -7.69
N ALA A 36 7.30 -32.67 -7.87
CA ALA A 36 6.23 -32.92 -6.91
C ALA A 36 6.75 -33.23 -5.49
N ALA A 37 7.87 -33.97 -5.40
CA ALA A 37 8.51 -34.28 -4.12
C ALA A 37 9.05 -33.02 -3.40
N ASP A 38 9.53 -32.02 -4.13
CA ASP A 38 10.01 -30.76 -3.55
C ASP A 38 8.83 -29.91 -3.05
N ILE A 39 7.71 -29.91 -3.78
CA ILE A 39 6.46 -29.27 -3.35
C ILE A 39 5.97 -29.88 -2.03
N GLU A 40 5.89 -31.20 -1.95
CA GLU A 40 5.48 -31.92 -0.74
C GLU A 40 6.44 -31.62 0.43
N THR A 41 7.75 -31.66 0.18
CA THR A 41 8.77 -31.37 1.20
C THR A 41 8.63 -29.97 1.76
N ALA A 42 8.48 -28.95 0.88
CA ALA A 42 8.30 -27.57 1.30
C ALA A 42 7.00 -27.36 2.10
N ALA A 43 5.91 -28.00 1.68
CA ALA A 43 4.64 -27.96 2.39
C ALA A 43 4.73 -28.56 3.80
N ILE A 44 5.43 -29.69 3.95
CA ILE A 44 5.66 -30.34 5.24
C ILE A 44 6.55 -29.45 6.13
N TRP A 45 7.66 -28.93 5.62
CA TRP A 45 8.54 -28.03 6.39
C TRP A 45 7.81 -26.80 6.92
N TYR A 46 6.98 -26.17 6.07
CA TYR A 46 6.16 -25.06 6.51
C TYR A 46 5.13 -25.51 7.55
N ALA A 47 4.40 -26.60 7.32
CA ALA A 47 3.35 -27.05 8.23
C ALA A 47 3.86 -27.53 9.60
N GLU A 48 5.06 -28.12 9.68
CA GLU A 48 5.64 -28.66 10.91
C GLU A 48 6.47 -27.64 11.71
N ALA A 49 6.78 -26.48 11.14
CA ALA A 49 7.51 -25.44 11.85
C ALA A 49 6.71 -24.92 13.07
N ASP A 50 7.37 -24.82 14.24
CA ASP A 50 6.79 -24.20 15.44
C ASP A 50 6.34 -22.75 15.16
N ARG A 51 7.18 -22.03 14.39
CA ARG A 51 6.94 -20.65 13.96
C ARG A 51 7.23 -20.53 12.46
N GLY A 52 6.22 -20.72 11.62
CA GLY A 52 6.32 -20.39 10.21
C GLY A 52 5.75 -19.02 9.91
N ALA A 53 6.46 -18.26 9.06
CA ALA A 53 6.05 -16.94 8.61
C ALA A 53 6.22 -16.86 7.10
N ILE A 54 5.25 -16.23 6.44
CA ILE A 54 5.28 -15.96 5.00
C ILE A 54 5.68 -14.50 4.81
N TYR A 55 6.72 -14.25 4.03
CA TYR A 55 7.13 -12.91 3.59
C TYR A 55 6.99 -12.85 2.07
N TYR A 56 6.23 -11.87 1.58
CA TYR A 56 5.97 -11.75 0.14
C TYR A 56 6.02 -10.30 -0.33
N THR A 57 6.26 -10.13 -1.63
CA THR A 57 6.35 -8.83 -2.31
C THR A 57 5.62 -8.89 -3.66
N LEU A 58 6.16 -8.24 -4.68
CA LEU A 58 5.58 -8.01 -5.99
C LEU A 58 5.48 -9.27 -6.84
N GLY A 59 6.34 -10.27 -6.62
CA GLY A 59 6.25 -11.58 -7.30
C GLY A 59 4.99 -12.40 -6.94
N ILE A 60 4.16 -11.89 -6.03
CA ILE A 60 2.84 -12.43 -5.71
C ILE A 60 1.75 -11.48 -6.23
N THR A 61 1.91 -10.17 -6.02
CA THR A 61 0.85 -9.17 -6.25
C THR A 61 0.80 -8.62 -7.66
N GLU A 62 1.93 -8.48 -8.36
CA GLU A 62 2.01 -7.89 -9.72
C GLU A 62 1.75 -8.95 -10.81
N HIS A 63 0.66 -9.70 -10.61
CA HIS A 63 0.12 -10.67 -11.57
C HIS A 63 -1.38 -10.45 -11.71
N ILE A 64 -1.98 -10.87 -12.83
CA ILE A 64 -3.42 -10.76 -13.05
C ILE A 64 -4.24 -11.48 -11.96
N CYS A 65 -3.66 -12.49 -11.31
CA CYS A 65 -4.22 -13.26 -10.19
C CYS A 65 -3.63 -12.83 -8.83
N GLY A 66 -3.09 -11.61 -8.71
CA GLY A 66 -2.38 -11.20 -7.50
C GLY A 66 -3.20 -11.30 -6.21
N VAL A 67 -4.49 -10.97 -6.28
CA VAL A 67 -5.43 -11.13 -5.15
C VAL A 67 -5.57 -12.61 -4.75
N ASP A 68 -5.71 -13.48 -5.74
CA ASP A 68 -5.86 -14.93 -5.55
C ASP A 68 -4.57 -15.54 -4.98
N ASN A 69 -3.41 -15.10 -5.45
CA ASN A 69 -2.12 -15.55 -4.91
C ASN A 69 -1.99 -15.18 -3.42
N VAL A 70 -2.35 -13.94 -3.04
CA VAL A 70 -2.34 -13.53 -1.63
C VAL A 70 -3.33 -14.33 -0.79
N GLN A 71 -4.54 -14.57 -1.29
CA GLN A 71 -5.53 -15.39 -0.58
C GLN A 71 -5.09 -16.84 -0.42
N SER A 72 -4.36 -17.41 -1.39
CA SER A 72 -3.75 -18.74 -1.27
C SER A 72 -2.69 -18.79 -0.17
N LEU A 73 -1.83 -17.76 -0.04
CA LEU A 73 -0.91 -17.65 1.09
C LEU A 73 -1.65 -17.51 2.43
N CYS A 74 -2.77 -16.80 2.45
CA CYS A 74 -3.67 -16.75 3.61
C CYS A 74 -4.21 -18.11 4.01
N ASN A 75 -4.66 -18.90 3.04
CA ASN A 75 -5.13 -20.26 3.30
C ASN A 75 -4.02 -21.13 3.91
N LEU A 76 -2.77 -21.04 3.43
CA LEU A 76 -1.65 -21.79 4.01
C LEU A 76 -1.45 -21.45 5.49
N ALA A 77 -1.38 -20.16 5.85
CA ALA A 77 -1.17 -19.76 7.23
C ALA A 77 -2.36 -20.07 8.14
N LEU A 78 -3.60 -20.00 7.62
CA LEU A 78 -4.80 -20.43 8.33
C LEU A 78 -4.78 -21.94 8.59
N MET A 79 -4.36 -22.74 7.61
CA MET A 79 -4.28 -24.20 7.71
C MET A 79 -3.17 -24.67 8.65
N SER A 80 -2.05 -23.95 8.76
CA SER A 80 -0.95 -24.26 9.67
C SER A 80 -1.08 -23.62 11.06
N GLY A 81 -2.06 -22.74 11.28
CA GLY A 81 -2.22 -22.01 12.55
C GLY A 81 -1.12 -20.97 12.80
N HIS A 82 -0.43 -20.54 11.74
CA HIS A 82 0.68 -19.60 11.77
C HIS A 82 0.20 -18.14 11.69
N ILE A 83 -0.76 -17.78 12.55
CA ILE A 83 -1.28 -16.41 12.67
C ILE A 83 -1.53 -16.08 14.14
N GLY A 84 -1.33 -14.81 14.51
CA GLY A 84 -1.69 -14.32 15.84
C GLY A 84 -0.69 -14.67 16.94
N ARG A 85 0.52 -15.09 16.57
CA ARG A 85 1.60 -15.37 17.52
C ARG A 85 2.94 -14.84 17.00
N GLU A 86 3.85 -14.58 17.91
CA GLU A 86 5.18 -14.06 17.60
C GLU A 86 5.96 -15.01 16.68
N GLY A 87 6.63 -14.45 15.67
CA GLY A 87 7.41 -15.23 14.69
C GLY A 87 6.56 -15.94 13.64
N THR A 88 5.25 -15.66 13.59
CA THR A 88 4.35 -16.19 12.55
C THR A 88 3.68 -15.07 11.78
N GLY A 89 2.83 -15.44 10.83
CA GLY A 89 1.95 -14.53 10.12
C GLY A 89 2.29 -14.41 8.65
N ILE A 90 1.60 -13.47 8.02
CA ILE A 90 1.72 -13.19 6.60
C ILE A 90 2.12 -11.73 6.49
N ASN A 91 3.30 -11.51 5.95
CA ASN A 91 4.02 -10.26 6.03
C ASN A 91 4.22 -9.72 4.61
N PRO A 92 3.28 -8.91 4.08
CA PRO A 92 3.54 -8.15 2.88
C PRO A 92 4.66 -7.17 3.15
N MET A 93 5.79 -7.38 2.48
CA MET A 93 6.94 -6.49 2.55
C MET A 93 6.67 -5.29 1.67
N ARG A 94 6.15 -4.23 2.28
CA ARG A 94 5.78 -3.01 1.58
C ARG A 94 7.04 -2.27 1.11
N GLY A 95 7.04 -1.80 -0.14
CA GLY A 95 8.23 -1.26 -0.80
C GLY A 95 8.59 0.19 -0.43
N GLN A 96 7.61 1.10 -0.45
CA GLN A 96 7.83 2.52 -0.14
C GLN A 96 7.78 2.80 1.36
N ASN A 97 8.57 3.79 1.79
CA ASN A 97 8.76 4.14 3.20
C ASN A 97 7.45 4.42 3.95
N ASN A 98 6.43 4.95 3.27
CA ASN A 98 5.17 5.38 3.86
C ASN A 98 3.93 4.89 3.11
N ILE A 99 4.03 3.84 2.28
CA ILE A 99 2.83 3.28 1.60
C ILE A 99 1.84 2.66 2.59
N GLN A 100 2.30 2.30 3.80
CA GLN A 100 1.40 1.97 4.90
C GLN A 100 0.66 3.23 5.37
N GLY A 101 1.39 4.29 5.73
CA GLY A 101 0.79 5.53 6.22
C GLY A 101 -0.11 6.24 5.20
N ALA A 102 0.20 6.19 3.91
CA ALA A 102 -0.68 6.72 2.87
C ALA A 102 -2.05 6.03 2.89
N GLY A 103 -2.07 4.68 2.97
CA GLY A 103 -3.30 3.92 3.14
C GLY A 103 -4.01 4.21 4.47
N ASP A 104 -3.25 4.33 5.56
CA ASP A 104 -3.78 4.66 6.88
C ASP A 104 -4.46 6.04 6.90
N SER A 105 -3.96 7.00 6.13
CA SER A 105 -4.50 8.36 6.00
C SER A 105 -5.63 8.48 4.97
N GLY A 106 -6.08 7.38 4.37
CA GLY A 106 -7.18 7.39 3.40
C GLY A 106 -6.77 7.84 1.99
N ALA A 107 -5.50 7.73 1.60
CA ALA A 107 -5.08 7.87 0.20
C ALA A 107 -5.48 6.64 -0.64
N LEU A 108 -6.74 6.24 -0.52
CA LEU A 108 -7.38 5.11 -1.15
C LEU A 108 -8.77 5.56 -1.62
N PRO A 109 -9.19 5.22 -2.84
CA PRO A 109 -10.45 5.72 -3.39
C PRO A 109 -11.70 5.23 -2.64
N ASN A 110 -11.58 4.20 -1.82
CA ASN A 110 -12.69 3.51 -1.15
C ASN A 110 -12.69 3.65 0.38
N ASN A 111 -11.78 4.44 0.95
CA ASN A 111 -11.63 4.55 2.40
C ASN A 111 -11.34 5.99 2.87
N TYR A 112 -12.03 6.41 3.92
CA TYR A 112 -11.59 7.49 4.80
C TYR A 112 -10.37 7.05 5.64
N PRO A 113 -9.69 7.99 6.35
CA PRO A 113 -8.60 7.65 7.26
C PRO A 113 -8.94 6.51 8.22
N GLY A 114 -7.99 5.64 8.53
CA GLY A 114 -8.16 4.50 9.43
C GLY A 114 -8.94 3.33 8.83
N PHE A 115 -8.94 3.18 7.50
CA PHE A 115 -9.63 2.11 6.77
C PHE A 115 -11.15 2.08 7.01
N GLN A 116 -11.75 3.26 7.20
CA GLN A 116 -13.20 3.43 7.34
C GLN A 116 -13.84 3.45 5.94
N PRO A 117 -14.66 2.46 5.52
CA PRO A 117 -15.22 2.42 4.17
C PRO A 117 -16.09 3.64 3.87
N VAL A 118 -15.95 4.20 2.66
CA VAL A 118 -16.71 5.40 2.23
C VAL A 118 -18.19 5.11 1.95
N ASP A 119 -18.54 3.84 1.71
CA ASP A 119 -19.89 3.37 1.45
C ASP A 119 -20.65 2.92 2.71
N ASP A 120 -20.06 3.14 3.90
CA ASP A 120 -20.74 2.95 5.18
C ASP A 120 -21.44 4.24 5.64
N GLU A 121 -22.76 4.17 5.86
CA GLU A 121 -23.60 5.33 6.21
C GLU A 121 -23.22 5.99 7.55
N ALA A 122 -22.64 5.25 8.51
CA ALA A 122 -22.20 5.84 9.77
C ALA A 122 -20.91 6.64 9.57
N ASN A 123 -19.98 6.12 8.76
CA ASN A 123 -18.78 6.86 8.38
C ASN A 123 -19.11 8.11 7.57
N GLN A 124 -20.01 8.01 6.58
CA GLN A 124 -20.45 9.17 5.79
C GLN A 124 -20.97 10.28 6.70
N ARG A 125 -21.93 9.99 7.59
CA ARG A 125 -22.47 10.98 8.55
C ARG A 125 -21.39 11.60 9.42
N LYS A 126 -20.48 10.79 9.97
CA LYS A 126 -19.36 11.27 10.79
C LYS A 126 -18.51 12.31 10.05
N PHE A 127 -18.10 12.03 8.81
CA PHE A 127 -17.23 12.93 8.06
C PHE A 127 -17.99 14.13 7.46
N GLU A 128 -19.28 13.97 7.11
CA GLU A 128 -20.13 15.09 6.69
C GLU A 128 -20.35 16.11 7.81
N GLU A 129 -20.63 15.64 9.03
CA GLU A 129 -20.77 16.49 10.22
C GLU A 129 -19.47 17.22 10.54
N LEU A 130 -18.34 16.50 10.50
CA LEU A 130 -17.01 17.05 10.78
C LEU A 130 -16.62 18.15 9.78
N TYR A 131 -16.74 17.88 8.48
CA TYR A 131 -16.30 18.81 7.44
C TYR A 131 -17.38 19.82 7.02
N GLY A 132 -18.57 19.77 7.63
CA GLY A 132 -19.66 20.71 7.39
C GLY A 132 -20.18 20.69 5.95
N ARG A 133 -19.99 19.58 5.22
CA ARG A 133 -20.35 19.45 3.80
C ARG A 133 -20.79 18.04 3.48
N LYS A 134 -21.58 17.90 2.43
CA LYS A 134 -21.86 16.60 1.85
C LYS A 134 -20.59 16.00 1.25
N ILE A 135 -20.42 14.70 1.44
CA ILE A 135 -19.33 13.93 0.86
C ILE A 135 -19.93 12.98 -0.18
N ASP A 136 -19.15 12.69 -1.21
CA ASP A 136 -19.54 11.73 -2.24
C ASP A 136 -19.68 10.32 -1.60
N PRO A 137 -20.86 9.68 -1.70
CA PRO A 137 -21.06 8.35 -1.14
C PRO A 137 -20.43 7.24 -2.00
N GLU A 138 -20.00 7.56 -3.23
CA GLU A 138 -19.46 6.58 -4.16
C GLU A 138 -17.97 6.30 -3.91
N ARG A 139 -17.56 5.07 -4.20
CA ARG A 139 -16.14 4.73 -4.21
C ARG A 139 -15.48 5.45 -5.38
N GLY A 140 -14.37 6.13 -5.11
CA GLY A 140 -13.56 6.76 -6.14
C GLY A 140 -12.99 5.73 -7.13
N ILE A 141 -12.43 6.25 -8.21
CA ILE A 141 -11.75 5.45 -9.23
C ILE A 141 -10.28 5.18 -8.86
N THR A 142 -9.73 4.09 -9.39
CA THR A 142 -8.29 3.80 -9.25
C THR A 142 -7.47 4.67 -10.21
N LYS A 143 -6.17 4.85 -9.92
CA LYS A 143 -5.24 5.56 -10.81
C LYS A 143 -5.24 5.02 -12.24
N VAL A 144 -5.26 3.69 -12.42
CA VAL A 144 -5.29 3.06 -13.75
C VAL A 144 -6.54 3.49 -14.52
N THR A 145 -7.72 3.40 -13.88
CA THR A 145 -8.98 3.87 -14.48
C THR A 145 -8.96 5.37 -14.75
N ALA A 146 -8.37 6.17 -13.88
CA ALA A 146 -8.26 7.62 -14.08
C ALA A 146 -7.41 7.97 -15.33
N LEU A 147 -6.32 7.25 -15.57
CA LEU A 147 -5.49 7.41 -16.78
C LEU A 147 -6.26 7.04 -18.06
N GLU A 148 -7.04 5.96 -18.04
CA GLU A 148 -7.90 5.57 -19.17
C GLU A 148 -8.96 6.63 -19.49
N MET A 149 -9.41 7.39 -18.49
CA MET A 149 -10.47 8.40 -18.63
C MET A 149 -9.94 9.81 -18.98
N CYS A 150 -8.63 10.02 -19.05
CA CYS A 150 -8.06 11.34 -19.32
C CYS A 150 -8.47 11.88 -20.72
N GLY A 151 -8.90 13.14 -20.78
CA GLY A 151 -9.38 13.81 -21.99
C GLY A 151 -10.90 13.73 -22.20
N ASP A 152 -11.50 12.57 -21.94
CA ASP A 152 -12.94 12.36 -22.12
C ASP A 152 -13.73 12.55 -20.81
N GLY A 153 -13.29 11.90 -19.73
CA GLY A 153 -13.94 11.91 -18.42
C GLY A 153 -13.19 12.72 -17.35
N ILE A 154 -11.87 12.60 -17.33
CA ILE A 154 -10.98 13.36 -16.44
C ILE A 154 -10.33 14.47 -17.25
N ARG A 155 -10.62 15.72 -16.88
CA ARG A 155 -10.11 16.93 -17.57
C ARG A 155 -8.95 17.58 -16.84
N ALA A 156 -8.81 17.36 -15.54
CA ALA A 156 -7.70 17.88 -14.76
C ALA A 156 -7.19 16.84 -13.76
N MET A 157 -5.89 16.88 -13.47
CA MET A 157 -5.26 15.97 -12.51
C MET A 157 -4.24 16.72 -11.65
N LEU A 158 -4.21 16.42 -10.36
CA LEU A 158 -3.15 16.81 -9.43
C LEU A 158 -2.40 15.55 -9.02
N ILE A 159 -1.11 15.49 -9.35
CA ILE A 159 -0.23 14.38 -9.01
C ILE A 159 0.76 14.86 -7.94
N ASP A 160 0.82 14.16 -6.81
CA ASP A 160 1.67 14.51 -5.68
C ASP A 160 2.68 13.39 -5.41
N GLY A 161 3.97 13.70 -5.56
CA GLY A 161 5.07 12.81 -5.21
C GLY A 161 5.23 11.57 -6.10
N GLU A 162 4.72 11.58 -7.34
CA GLU A 162 4.74 10.42 -8.24
C GLU A 162 5.26 10.76 -9.66
N ASN A 163 6.16 9.90 -10.18
CA ASN A 163 6.67 9.99 -11.56
C ASN A 163 5.94 9.00 -12.48
N THR A 164 4.61 9.15 -12.57
CA THR A 164 3.67 8.33 -13.35
C THR A 164 4.19 7.91 -14.73
N LEU A 165 4.77 8.85 -15.51
CA LEU A 165 5.26 8.56 -16.86
C LEU A 165 6.34 7.47 -16.90
N LEU A 166 7.12 7.33 -15.83
CA LEU A 166 8.22 6.37 -15.77
C LEU A 166 7.91 5.14 -14.90
N SER A 167 7.03 5.26 -13.90
CA SER A 167 6.72 4.18 -12.97
C SER A 167 5.53 3.31 -13.35
N ASP A 168 4.59 3.83 -14.14
CA ASP A 168 3.41 3.08 -14.56
C ASP A 168 3.66 2.25 -15.84
N PRO A 169 2.92 1.13 -16.03
CA PRO A 169 3.00 0.32 -17.23
C PRO A 169 2.52 1.10 -18.46
N ASP A 170 3.02 0.71 -19.64
CA ASP A 170 2.74 1.39 -20.91
C ASP A 170 2.95 2.91 -20.84
N ARG A 171 4.23 3.30 -20.90
CA ARG A 171 4.65 4.71 -20.95
C ARG A 171 3.93 5.51 -22.04
N THR A 172 3.65 4.90 -23.20
CA THR A 172 3.02 5.60 -24.32
C THR A 172 1.58 5.96 -23.98
N HIS A 173 0.84 5.01 -23.40
CA HIS A 173 -0.49 5.26 -22.89
C HIS A 173 -0.49 6.34 -21.81
N CYS A 174 0.42 6.26 -20.83
CA CYS A 174 0.53 7.27 -19.78
C CYS A 174 0.83 8.67 -20.34
N GLU A 175 1.76 8.78 -21.29
CA GLU A 175 2.09 10.05 -21.93
C GLU A 175 0.88 10.65 -22.65
N HIS A 176 0.17 9.82 -23.42
CA HIS A 176 -1.05 10.23 -24.13
C HIS A 176 -2.12 10.70 -23.16
N ALA A 177 -2.40 9.93 -22.10
CA ALA A 177 -3.38 10.26 -21.08
C ALA A 177 -3.08 11.62 -20.43
N LEU A 178 -1.86 11.81 -19.93
CA LEU A 178 -1.47 13.05 -19.26
C LEU A 178 -1.53 14.27 -20.20
N LYS A 179 -1.15 14.13 -21.47
CA LYS A 179 -1.24 15.21 -22.48
C LYS A 179 -2.67 15.50 -22.94
N SER A 180 -3.63 14.61 -22.67
CA SER A 180 -5.03 14.81 -23.03
C SER A 180 -5.81 15.61 -21.99
N LEU A 181 -5.23 15.86 -20.82
CA LEU A 181 -5.81 16.71 -19.79
C LEU A 181 -5.87 18.17 -20.26
N ASP A 182 -6.92 18.88 -19.86
CA ASP A 182 -6.96 20.35 -19.98
C ASP A 182 -6.04 21.03 -18.97
N HIS A 183 -5.79 20.38 -17.83
CA HIS A 183 -4.90 20.91 -16.80
C HIS A 183 -4.18 19.84 -15.98
N LEU A 184 -2.85 19.90 -15.91
CA LEU A 184 -2.03 19.02 -15.07
C LEU A 184 -1.22 19.84 -14.06
N VAL A 185 -1.40 19.54 -12.78
CA VAL A 185 -0.62 20.08 -11.67
C VAL A 185 0.23 18.97 -11.06
N VAL A 186 1.51 19.22 -10.86
CA VAL A 186 2.43 18.27 -10.21
C VAL A 186 3.08 18.90 -9.00
N ILE A 187 2.95 18.24 -7.84
CA ILE A 187 3.69 18.54 -6.61
C ILE A 187 4.85 17.54 -6.54
N ASP A 188 6.09 18.04 -6.59
CA ASP A 188 7.29 17.18 -6.58
C ASP A 188 8.49 17.93 -6.02
N ILE A 189 9.47 17.17 -5.53
CA ILE A 189 10.75 17.67 -5.02
C ILE A 189 11.76 17.90 -6.16
N PHE A 190 11.54 17.30 -7.35
CA PHE A 190 12.36 17.50 -8.54
C PHE A 190 11.50 17.64 -9.80
N LEU A 191 12.08 18.23 -10.85
CA LEU A 191 11.48 18.18 -12.19
C LEU A 191 11.63 16.75 -12.77
N THR A 192 10.64 15.90 -12.51
CA THR A 192 10.50 14.54 -13.04
C THR A 192 9.99 14.52 -14.47
N ASP A 193 10.02 13.35 -15.13
CA ASP A 193 9.43 13.18 -16.46
C ASP A 193 7.93 13.53 -16.48
N THR A 194 7.19 13.16 -15.44
CA THR A 194 5.80 13.60 -15.24
C THR A 194 5.68 15.10 -15.02
N ALA A 195 6.50 15.69 -14.12
CA ALA A 195 6.45 17.13 -13.84
C ALA A 195 6.80 17.98 -15.09
N ALA A 196 7.63 17.46 -16.00
CA ALA A 196 7.96 18.12 -17.26
C ALA A 196 6.78 18.20 -18.24
N LEU A 197 5.72 17.40 -18.05
CA LEU A 197 4.47 17.46 -18.81
C LEU A 197 3.43 18.40 -18.17
N ALA A 198 3.65 18.86 -16.94
CA ALA A 198 2.66 19.63 -16.19
C ALA A 198 2.54 21.08 -16.66
N ASP A 199 1.34 21.65 -16.56
CA ASP A 199 1.14 23.09 -16.74
C ASP A 199 1.68 23.88 -15.55
N VAL A 200 1.56 23.31 -14.35
CA VAL A 200 2.02 23.91 -13.10
C VAL A 200 2.81 22.87 -12.30
N VAL A 201 4.00 23.26 -11.89
CA VAL A 201 4.82 22.49 -10.95
C VAL A 201 4.92 23.27 -9.63
N LEU A 202 4.54 22.64 -8.53
CA LEU A 202 4.62 23.20 -7.18
C LEU A 202 5.76 22.50 -6.42
N PRO A 203 6.83 23.22 -6.02
CA PRO A 203 7.98 22.59 -5.38
C PRO A 203 7.66 22.16 -3.94
N ALA A 204 7.81 20.86 -3.68
CA ALA A 204 7.64 20.26 -2.35
C ALA A 204 8.95 20.22 -1.55
N THR A 205 8.84 20.10 -0.23
CA THR A 205 9.97 19.80 0.65
C THR A 205 10.35 18.31 0.60
N ALA A 206 11.65 18.01 0.61
CA ALA A 206 12.15 16.66 0.78
C ALA A 206 12.14 16.20 2.27
N PHE A 207 12.43 14.91 2.51
CA PHE A 207 12.30 14.29 3.83
C PHE A 207 13.07 15.01 4.96
N ALA A 208 14.23 15.59 4.65
CA ALA A 208 15.07 16.28 5.63
C ALA A 208 14.65 17.74 5.88
N GLU A 209 13.66 18.23 5.14
CA GLU A 209 13.26 19.65 5.11
C GLU A 209 11.91 19.89 5.78
N THR A 210 11.18 18.83 6.15
CA THR A 210 9.85 18.90 6.75
C THR A 210 9.72 18.05 8.00
N ASP A 211 8.92 18.52 8.94
CA ASP A 211 8.34 17.68 9.98
C ASP A 211 7.16 16.88 9.39
N GLY A 212 6.89 15.72 10.00
CA GLY A 212 5.78 14.86 9.58
C GLY A 212 5.84 13.50 10.25
N THR A 213 5.17 12.53 9.66
CA THR A 213 5.13 11.16 10.18
C THR A 213 5.20 10.14 9.04
N CYS A 214 5.71 8.96 9.33
CA CYS A 214 5.58 7.80 8.45
C CYS A 214 5.12 6.57 9.22
N ALA A 215 4.36 5.69 8.57
CA ALA A 215 4.11 4.34 9.03
C ALA A 215 4.84 3.36 8.11
N ASN A 216 5.68 2.50 8.69
CA ASN A 216 6.52 1.56 7.96
C ASN A 216 5.80 0.21 7.69
N THR A 217 6.52 -0.77 7.12
CA THR A 217 5.95 -2.08 6.74
C THR A 217 5.36 -2.89 7.90
N GLU A 218 5.81 -2.67 9.13
CA GLU A 218 5.28 -3.34 10.33
C GLU A 218 4.25 -2.48 11.08
N ARG A 219 3.72 -1.44 10.42
CA ARG A 219 2.72 -0.50 10.95
C ARG A 219 3.25 0.40 12.07
N ARG A 220 4.57 0.50 12.23
CA ARG A 220 5.18 1.39 13.22
C ARG A 220 5.09 2.83 12.76
N VAL A 221 4.46 3.68 13.57
CA VAL A 221 4.35 5.12 13.32
C VAL A 221 5.60 5.81 13.87
N GLN A 222 6.27 6.61 13.05
CA GLN A 222 7.55 7.25 13.34
C GLN A 222 7.51 8.73 12.99
N ARG A 223 8.16 9.56 13.79
CA ARG A 223 8.26 11.00 13.56
C ARG A 223 9.38 11.33 12.57
N LEU A 224 9.03 12.08 11.52
CA LEU A 224 9.95 12.78 10.63
C LEU A 224 10.26 14.16 11.23
N ARG A 225 11.53 14.57 11.21
CA ARG A 225 11.98 15.85 11.75
C ARG A 225 12.78 16.60 10.71
N ALA A 226 12.46 17.88 10.52
CA ALA A 226 13.25 18.75 9.68
C ALA A 226 14.68 18.88 10.26
N ALA A 227 15.68 18.57 9.43
CA ALA A 227 17.10 18.67 9.75
C ALA A 227 17.77 19.87 9.06
N VAL A 228 17.21 20.33 7.93
CA VAL A 228 17.69 21.46 7.15
C VAL A 228 16.51 22.33 6.70
N PRO A 229 16.72 23.64 6.42
CA PRO A 229 15.66 24.47 5.87
C PRO A 229 15.30 24.06 4.43
N PRO A 230 14.02 24.20 4.02
CA PRO A 230 13.59 24.01 2.64
C PRO A 230 14.37 24.86 1.62
N PRO A 231 14.70 24.33 0.43
CA PRO A 231 15.35 25.08 -0.61
C PRO A 231 14.37 26.04 -1.31
N GLY A 232 14.83 27.28 -1.53
CA GLY A 232 14.09 28.26 -2.31
C GLY A 232 12.67 28.52 -1.78
N GLN A 233 11.67 28.21 -2.61
CA GLN A 233 10.24 28.40 -2.28
C GLN A 233 9.53 27.09 -1.94
N ALA A 234 10.27 25.99 -1.75
CA ALA A 234 9.68 24.71 -1.41
C ALA A 234 8.84 24.81 -0.13
N ARG A 235 7.72 24.07 -0.12
CA ARG A 235 6.80 24.00 1.02
C ARG A 235 6.36 22.55 1.25
N PRO A 236 6.02 22.17 2.48
CA PRO A 236 5.44 20.86 2.75
C PRO A 236 4.16 20.62 1.93
N ASP A 237 3.97 19.38 1.51
CA ASP A 237 2.84 18.98 0.66
C ASP A 237 1.50 19.32 1.31
N TRP A 238 1.35 19.05 2.61
CA TRP A 238 0.17 19.44 3.40
C TRP A 238 -0.12 20.94 3.32
N TRP A 239 0.91 21.79 3.33
CA TRP A 239 0.75 23.24 3.25
C TRP A 239 0.29 23.63 1.85
N ILE A 240 0.87 23.03 0.81
CA ILE A 240 0.48 23.27 -0.59
C ILE A 240 -1.00 22.94 -0.78
N ILE A 241 -1.45 21.77 -0.32
CA ILE A 241 -2.84 21.34 -0.37
C ILE A 241 -3.76 22.31 0.40
N CYS A 242 -3.37 22.74 1.61
CA CYS A 242 -4.14 23.73 2.37
C CYS A 242 -4.28 25.06 1.61
N GLN A 243 -3.19 25.54 0.99
CA GLN A 243 -3.21 26.79 0.24
C GLN A 243 -4.05 26.73 -1.03
N LEU A 244 -4.06 25.58 -1.71
CA LEU A 244 -4.95 25.33 -2.84
C LEU A 244 -6.40 25.31 -2.38
N ALA A 245 -6.73 24.55 -1.34
CA ALA A 245 -8.08 24.44 -0.79
C ALA A 245 -8.65 25.81 -0.39
N ARG A 246 -7.87 26.63 0.32
CA ARG A 246 -8.25 28.01 0.71
C ARG A 246 -8.53 28.90 -0.49
N ARG A 247 -7.74 28.79 -1.57
CA ARG A 247 -7.93 29.57 -2.81
C ARG A 247 -9.14 29.11 -3.61
N LEU A 248 -9.53 27.85 -3.47
CA LEU A 248 -10.77 27.29 -4.00
C LEU A 248 -12.00 27.64 -3.14
N GLY A 249 -11.81 28.32 -2.01
CA GLY A 249 -12.89 28.76 -1.12
C GLY A 249 -13.32 27.72 -0.08
N PHE A 250 -12.50 26.70 0.18
CA PHE A 250 -12.76 25.76 1.27
C PHE A 250 -12.28 26.32 2.63
N GLU A 251 -13.09 26.10 3.66
CA GLU A 251 -12.77 26.37 5.07
C GLU A 251 -12.14 25.13 5.72
N GLY A 252 -11.54 25.28 6.91
CA GLY A 252 -10.97 24.15 7.67
C GLY A 252 -9.54 23.75 7.28
N PHE A 253 -8.84 24.58 6.48
CA PHE A 253 -7.47 24.33 6.02
C PHE A 253 -6.46 25.33 6.62
N ASP A 254 -6.71 25.77 7.86
CA ASP A 254 -5.89 26.75 8.59
C ASP A 254 -4.82 26.10 9.47
N PHE A 255 -4.29 24.94 9.05
CA PHE A 255 -3.20 24.25 9.76
C PHE A 255 -1.91 25.04 9.69
N GLU A 256 -1.25 25.19 10.84
CA GLU A 256 0.02 25.90 10.99
C GLU A 256 1.22 24.93 11.09
N SER A 257 0.96 23.64 11.32
CA SER A 257 2.01 22.64 11.48
C SER A 257 1.58 21.22 11.08
N ALA A 258 2.58 20.37 10.78
CA ALA A 258 2.36 18.95 10.57
C ALA A 258 1.80 18.24 11.82
N GLN A 259 2.05 18.80 13.01
CA GLN A 259 1.47 18.33 14.26
C GLN A 259 -0.06 18.44 14.24
N GLU A 260 -0.61 19.60 13.89
CA GLU A 260 -2.06 19.79 13.88
C GLU A 260 -2.74 18.86 12.86
N VAL A 261 -2.12 18.67 11.69
CA VAL A 261 -2.62 17.71 10.67
C VAL A 261 -2.60 16.28 11.21
N PHE A 262 -1.53 15.88 11.90
CA PHE A 262 -1.44 14.53 12.48
C PHE A 262 -2.40 14.33 13.66
N ASP A 263 -2.55 15.33 14.52
CA ASP A 263 -3.46 15.28 15.66
C ASP A 263 -4.93 15.23 15.18
N GLU A 264 -5.27 15.93 14.08
CA GLU A 264 -6.55 15.75 13.40
C GLU A 264 -6.70 14.31 12.88
N LEU A 265 -5.73 13.79 12.13
CA LEU A 265 -5.75 12.40 11.66
C LEU A 265 -6.00 11.40 12.80
N CYS A 266 -5.33 11.58 13.95
CA CYS A 266 -5.53 10.74 15.13
C CYS A 266 -6.96 10.84 15.67
N SER A 267 -7.55 12.04 15.67
CA SER A 267 -8.94 12.25 16.12
C SER A 267 -9.97 11.56 15.22
N LEU A 268 -9.65 11.35 13.93
CA LEU A 268 -10.56 10.80 12.94
C LEU A 268 -10.41 9.29 12.74
N SER A 269 -9.22 8.76 13.00
CA SER A 269 -8.82 7.39 12.68
C SER A 269 -8.90 6.48 13.91
N PRO A 270 -9.80 5.47 13.93
CA PRO A 270 -9.92 4.54 15.06
C PRO A 270 -8.63 3.79 15.38
N ILE A 271 -7.80 3.52 14.36
CA ILE A 271 -6.52 2.82 14.55
C ILE A 271 -5.45 3.72 15.19
N TYR A 272 -5.59 5.05 15.13
CA TYR A 272 -4.65 6.04 15.69
C TYR A 272 -5.23 6.82 16.88
N ALA A 273 -6.46 6.53 17.32
CA ALA A 273 -7.17 7.32 18.34
C ALA A 273 -6.42 7.45 19.70
N GLY A 274 -5.49 6.55 19.99
CA GLY A 274 -4.61 6.60 21.15
C GLY A 274 -3.22 7.19 20.90
N LEU A 275 -2.96 7.72 19.70
CA LEU A 275 -1.75 8.43 19.33
C LEU A 275 -2.00 9.95 19.33
N ASP A 276 -0.90 10.67 19.45
CA ASP A 276 -0.77 12.10 19.23
C ASP A 276 0.71 12.36 18.89
N TRP A 277 1.02 13.59 18.50
CA TRP A 277 2.36 13.98 18.08
C TRP A 277 3.47 13.64 19.11
N ASP A 278 3.17 13.82 20.40
CA ASP A 278 4.13 13.55 21.48
C ASP A 278 4.35 12.05 21.70
N ARG A 279 3.30 11.23 21.59
CA ARG A 279 3.42 9.76 21.78
C ARG A 279 4.27 9.11 20.68
N ILE A 280 4.21 9.61 19.46
CA ILE A 280 4.99 9.01 18.36
C ILE A 280 6.46 9.47 18.34
N ASP A 281 6.89 10.32 19.28
CA ASP A 281 8.22 10.94 19.27
C ASP A 281 9.37 9.91 19.21
N ALA A 282 9.25 8.81 19.97
CA ALA A 282 10.22 7.72 20.01
C ALA A 282 10.01 6.64 18.93
N GLY A 283 8.89 6.68 18.19
CA GLY A 283 8.58 5.70 17.14
C GLY A 283 8.31 4.28 17.66
N GLU A 284 7.73 4.13 18.85
CA GLU A 284 7.61 2.81 19.52
C GLU A 284 6.32 2.07 19.16
N TYR A 285 5.31 2.76 18.64
CA TYR A 285 3.95 2.24 18.49
C TYR A 285 3.70 1.61 17.10
N GLN A 286 3.26 0.35 17.09
CA GLN A 286 2.61 -0.27 15.94
C GLN A 286 1.11 -0.10 16.12
N TRP A 287 0.44 0.42 15.10
CA TRP A 287 -1.01 0.51 15.14
C TRP A 287 -1.64 -0.89 14.87
N PRO A 288 -2.87 -1.14 15.39
CA PRO A 288 -3.78 -0.20 16.04
C PRO A 288 -3.38 0.23 17.46
N VAL A 289 -3.70 1.48 17.81
CA VAL A 289 -3.59 2.07 19.14
C VAL A 289 -4.93 2.79 19.39
N PRO A 290 -5.97 2.09 19.87
CA PRO A 290 -7.34 2.60 19.89
C PRO A 290 -7.62 3.64 20.96
N GLU A 291 -6.77 3.74 21.99
CA GLU A 291 -6.96 4.68 23.10
C GLU A 291 -5.63 5.10 23.73
N LYS A 292 -5.62 6.28 24.36
CA LYS A 292 -4.42 6.79 25.03
C LYS A 292 -4.03 5.84 26.17
N GLY A 293 -2.75 5.51 26.24
CA GLY A 293 -2.22 4.54 27.22
C GLY A 293 -2.14 3.10 26.70
N HIS A 294 -2.72 2.79 25.53
CA HIS A 294 -2.55 1.50 24.89
C HIS A 294 -1.07 1.25 24.52
N PRO A 295 -0.51 0.04 24.76
CA PRO A 295 0.91 -0.25 24.55
C PRO A 295 1.32 -0.39 23.07
N GLY A 296 0.36 -0.31 22.15
CA GLY A 296 0.53 -0.65 20.74
C GLY A 296 0.17 -2.10 20.44
N THR A 297 0.12 -2.45 19.16
CA THR A 297 -0.23 -3.80 18.69
C THR A 297 0.88 -4.36 17.80
N PRO A 298 1.97 -4.91 18.39
CA PRO A 298 3.06 -5.51 17.62
C PRO A 298 2.60 -6.68 16.73
N ILE A 299 1.65 -7.47 17.21
CA ILE A 299 1.15 -8.67 16.53
C ILE A 299 -0.37 -8.56 16.39
N LEU A 300 -0.85 -8.61 15.15
CA LEU A 300 -2.29 -8.64 14.86
C LEU A 300 -2.88 -10.04 15.10
N HIS A 301 -4.20 -10.08 15.29
CA HIS A 301 -4.98 -11.32 15.31
C HIS A 301 -4.64 -12.32 16.44
N GLN A 302 -4.03 -11.86 17.54
CA GLN A 302 -3.79 -12.69 18.73
C GLN A 302 -5.10 -13.24 19.32
N GLY A 303 -6.16 -12.42 19.35
CA GLY A 303 -7.50 -12.78 19.79
C GLY A 303 -8.39 -13.25 18.63
N GLU A 304 -9.27 -12.39 18.14
CA GLU A 304 -10.13 -12.67 16.98
C GLU A 304 -9.61 -11.98 15.71
N PHE A 305 -10.07 -12.45 14.55
CA PHE A 305 -9.91 -11.69 13.32
C PHE A 305 -10.91 -10.51 13.33
N PRO A 306 -10.67 -9.40 12.60
CA PRO A 306 -11.64 -8.30 12.51
C PRO A 306 -13.03 -8.74 12.03
N ARG A 307 -13.10 -9.83 11.28
CA ARG A 307 -14.33 -10.49 10.80
C ARG A 307 -14.78 -11.66 11.70
N GLY A 308 -14.24 -11.78 12.90
CA GLY A 308 -14.41 -12.93 13.79
C GLY A 308 -13.49 -14.09 13.43
N ARG A 309 -13.83 -14.84 12.36
CA ARG A 309 -13.12 -16.06 11.93
C ARG A 309 -12.34 -15.85 10.63
N GLY A 310 -11.22 -16.55 10.49
CA GLY A 310 -10.43 -16.58 9.25
C GLY A 310 -11.19 -17.35 8.16
N LEU A 311 -11.38 -16.73 7.00
CA LEU A 311 -12.15 -17.33 5.92
C LEU A 311 -11.21 -18.01 4.93
N PHE A 312 -11.37 -19.33 4.75
CA PHE A 312 -10.74 -20.03 3.63
C PHE A 312 -11.37 -19.61 2.31
N LYS A 313 -10.54 -19.38 1.29
CA LYS A 313 -10.96 -19.00 -0.06
C LYS A 313 -10.76 -20.17 -1.02
N LEU A 314 -11.77 -20.46 -1.84
CA LEU A 314 -11.68 -21.44 -2.92
C LEU A 314 -11.15 -20.72 -4.15
N ILE A 315 -9.96 -21.10 -4.58
CA ILE A 315 -9.18 -20.39 -5.60
C ILE A 315 -8.80 -21.39 -6.68
N GLU A 316 -9.15 -21.08 -7.92
CA GLU A 316 -8.78 -21.87 -9.09
C GLU A 316 -7.47 -21.38 -9.68
N TYR A 317 -6.74 -22.29 -10.34
CA TYR A 317 -5.59 -21.90 -11.14
C TYR A 317 -6.04 -21.22 -12.43
N ARG A 318 -5.27 -20.20 -12.84
CA ARG A 318 -5.42 -19.53 -14.12
C ARG A 318 -4.04 -19.20 -14.68
N ASP A 319 -3.86 -19.44 -15.97
CA ASP A 319 -2.66 -19.06 -16.69
C ASP A 319 -2.43 -17.53 -16.66
N PRO A 320 -1.17 -17.07 -16.79
CA PRO A 320 -0.87 -15.67 -17.04
C PRO A 320 -1.61 -15.13 -18.28
N ALA A 321 -1.94 -13.84 -18.29
CA ALA A 321 -2.55 -13.21 -19.46
C ALA A 321 -1.61 -13.19 -20.68
N GLU A 322 -0.30 -13.12 -20.42
CA GLU A 322 0.75 -13.10 -21.42
C GLU A 322 1.57 -14.39 -21.28
N ASN A 323 1.71 -15.15 -22.36
CA ASN A 323 2.53 -16.34 -22.44
C ASN A 323 3.54 -16.23 -23.58
N VAL A 324 4.67 -16.91 -23.44
CA VAL A 324 5.67 -16.99 -24.51
C VAL A 324 5.10 -17.68 -25.75
N SER A 325 5.54 -17.23 -26.92
CA SER A 325 5.16 -17.77 -28.23
C SER A 325 6.39 -17.86 -29.13
N ASP A 326 6.23 -18.39 -30.35
CA ASP A 326 7.33 -18.42 -31.34
C ASP A 326 7.83 -17.00 -31.69
N ASP A 327 6.93 -16.00 -31.69
CA ASP A 327 7.26 -14.60 -31.96
C ASP A 327 7.86 -13.90 -30.72
N PHE A 328 7.50 -14.35 -29.50
CA PHE A 328 7.98 -13.82 -28.22
C PHE A 328 8.45 -14.96 -27.29
N PRO A 329 9.62 -15.58 -27.56
CA PRO A 329 10.01 -16.84 -26.92
C PRO A 329 10.64 -16.70 -25.53
N VAL A 330 10.57 -15.51 -24.92
CA VAL A 330 11.25 -15.22 -23.65
C VAL A 330 10.31 -14.58 -22.63
N TRP A 331 10.46 -15.00 -21.38
CA TRP A 331 9.85 -14.32 -20.25
C TRP A 331 10.64 -13.06 -19.90
N LEU A 332 9.95 -11.94 -19.76
CA LEU A 332 10.51 -10.71 -19.19
C LEU A 332 10.01 -10.55 -17.77
N THR A 333 10.93 -10.32 -16.83
CA THR A 333 10.59 -9.95 -15.45
C THR A 333 11.38 -8.71 -15.08
N THR A 334 10.71 -7.76 -14.43
CA THR A 334 11.37 -6.56 -13.89
C THR A 334 11.66 -6.75 -12.42
N GLY A 335 12.70 -6.08 -11.92
CA GLY A 335 13.14 -6.21 -10.55
C GLY A 335 13.68 -4.90 -9.98
N ARG A 336 14.40 -5.00 -8.87
CA ARG A 336 15.06 -3.87 -8.20
C ARG A 336 16.53 -4.21 -7.97
N ARG A 337 17.37 -3.18 -7.91
CA ARG A 337 18.78 -3.28 -7.52
C ARG A 337 18.97 -2.54 -6.21
N LEU A 338 19.81 -3.07 -5.32
CA LEU A 338 20.03 -2.52 -3.97
C LEU A 338 20.47 -1.04 -4.00
N GLN A 339 21.28 -0.67 -4.98
CA GLN A 339 21.95 0.62 -5.10
C GLN A 339 21.02 1.74 -5.60
N SER A 340 19.92 1.40 -6.26
CA SER A 340 19.03 2.35 -6.93
C SER A 340 17.60 2.19 -6.46
N TYR A 341 16.91 3.30 -6.25
CA TYR A 341 15.52 3.28 -5.82
C TYR A 341 14.57 3.70 -6.95
N HIS A 342 13.70 2.77 -7.37
CA HIS A 342 12.65 2.97 -8.37
C HIS A 342 13.10 3.77 -9.60
N THR A 343 12.45 4.90 -9.88
CA THR A 343 12.68 5.79 -11.03
C THR A 343 14.01 6.56 -10.96
N ARG A 344 14.81 6.34 -9.92
CA ARG A 344 16.10 7.01 -9.67
C ARG A 344 16.01 8.54 -9.57
N THR A 345 14.82 9.12 -9.39
CA THR A 345 14.64 10.56 -9.21
C THR A 345 15.57 11.10 -8.10
N GLN A 346 15.62 10.42 -6.96
CA GLN A 346 16.51 10.79 -5.84
C GLN A 346 17.89 10.15 -5.96
N THR A 347 17.94 8.82 -6.05
CA THR A 347 19.22 8.06 -6.00
C THR A 347 20.14 8.34 -7.18
N GLY A 348 19.61 8.59 -8.39
CA GLY A 348 20.40 8.96 -9.57
C GLY A 348 20.93 10.40 -9.57
N ARG A 349 20.72 11.15 -8.48
CA ARG A 349 21.29 12.50 -8.28
C ARG A 349 22.34 12.50 -7.16
N SER A 350 22.71 11.34 -6.66
CA SER A 350 23.74 11.17 -5.64
C SER A 350 24.89 10.36 -6.21
N GLN A 351 26.06 11.02 -6.31
CA GLN A 351 27.28 10.43 -6.87
C GLN A 351 27.68 9.12 -6.19
N GLY A 352 27.37 8.97 -4.89
CA GLY A 352 27.65 7.76 -4.14
C GLY A 352 26.90 6.53 -4.67
N PHE A 353 25.64 6.67 -5.08
CA PHE A 353 24.86 5.57 -5.64
C PHE A 353 25.26 5.28 -7.09
N ASP A 354 25.56 6.32 -7.88
CA ASP A 354 26.00 6.14 -9.27
C ASP A 354 27.35 5.40 -9.35
N TYR A 355 28.27 5.65 -8.42
CA TYR A 355 29.52 4.88 -8.31
C TYR A 355 29.23 3.38 -8.12
N LEU A 356 28.29 3.03 -7.25
CA LEU A 356 27.94 1.64 -6.95
C LEU A 356 27.16 0.93 -8.09
N LEU A 357 26.69 1.67 -9.09
CA LEU A 357 25.98 1.17 -10.26
C LEU A 357 26.88 0.98 -11.49
N SER A 358 28.18 1.31 -11.39
CA SER A 358 29.14 1.12 -12.48
C SER A 358 29.46 -0.37 -12.70
N GLU A 359 28.53 -1.07 -13.33
CA GLU A 359 28.74 -2.37 -13.99
C GLU A 359 29.08 -2.19 -15.47
#